data_AF-A0AAN0ITW0-F1
#
_entry.id   AF-A0AAN0ITW0-F1
#
_cell.length_a   1.000
_cell.length_b   1.000
_cell.length_c   1.000
_cell.angle_alpha   90.00
_cell.angle_beta   90.00
_cell.angle_gamma   90.00
#
_symmetry.space_group_name_H-M   'P 1'
#
loop_
_entity.id
_entity.type
_entity.pdbx_description
1 polymer ?
#
loop_
_entity_poly.entity_id
_entity_poly.type
_entity_poly.pdbx_seq_one_letter_code
_entity_poly.pdbx_strand_id
1 'polypeptide(L)'
;MTTPTAGKINKMEAFRKAQTDFCTYYDSLCALQNSYPLARIRDSAAEGLLNCQVHKMRRNDWCPVLTALRANRIMHTVIFTDKWEENAQHYFNDDEGSVRARLPMRLIAKRTDNETVTDIIRSVRPILSNSDSLTTLLLEGLQMDIKIIKLLAKGLYRNQSLKHLSLKGSGIGDKGLTVICQVLKNFHCLEWIDFTWCHLTAGGMNAIADMIRFQSIHRQSSVWKDSLRGGHFTSPSTRISGLKRITLNLNPNIRDSGATLLVQALEDDVWIKALDMQTCGLTSNTAHLFQSLLRTNKGLLIIDIRENALMDDDEVDVLMEMLSKRQGSQGFEKNRYEWLDVEISRIHDLLKTAGVPIYRRRKKPSSALPVTHHHVPSGQTKLKRKGQPWRTAARPSQRWKNSLPSSVSKRLSSTDEEKSHYSSSCISNGSLTNGTTTTNEAAAHHTKPIQVTMTMEEFQQLQSEVVRCHNKLREEEKARLELKTRLNQLEEENKLLLSSVKEKQSLKGSSSSLDDEAIQTIEGTFKQFNAFLDLLNEKGYSHLTKLLSQS
;
A
#
# COMPACT_ATOMS: atom_id res chain seq x y z
N MET A 1 72.40 6.68 7.10
CA MET A 1 71.18 6.66 6.28
C MET A 1 70.75 5.22 6.10
N THR A 2 69.54 4.85 6.50
CA THR A 2 68.98 3.48 6.36
C THR A 2 67.52 3.61 5.95
N THR A 3 67.21 3.21 4.72
CA THR A 3 65.85 3.32 4.14
C THR A 3 64.93 2.23 4.70
N PRO A 4 63.73 2.57 5.23
CA PRO A 4 62.78 1.56 5.71
C PRO A 4 62.15 0.79 4.55
N THR A 5 62.12 -0.54 4.66
CA THR A 5 61.62 -1.46 3.63
C THR A 5 60.08 -1.57 3.62
N ALA A 6 59.42 -0.59 3.02
CA ALA A 6 57.99 -0.65 2.74
C ALA A 6 57.69 -1.75 1.68
N GLY A 7 57.31 -2.96 2.11
CA GLY A 7 57.17 -4.07 1.15
C GLY A 7 56.50 -5.37 1.62
N LYS A 8 55.77 -5.39 2.75
CA LYS A 8 55.02 -6.59 3.20
C LYS A 8 53.93 -6.27 4.24
N ILE A 9 52.95 -5.43 3.89
CA ILE A 9 51.68 -5.39 4.67
C ILE A 9 51.03 -6.77 4.54
N ASN A 10 50.79 -7.42 5.67
CA ASN A 10 50.31 -8.79 5.70
C ASN A 10 48.88 -8.85 5.13
N LYS A 11 48.62 -9.68 4.11
CA LYS A 11 47.31 -9.70 3.42
C LYS A 11 46.14 -9.98 4.36
N MET A 12 46.36 -10.75 5.43
CA MET A 12 45.34 -11.01 6.45
C MET A 12 45.07 -9.81 7.36
N GLU A 13 46.07 -8.97 7.66
CA GLU A 13 45.90 -7.75 8.46
C GLU A 13 45.18 -6.67 7.63
N ALA A 14 45.56 -6.51 6.37
CA ALA A 14 44.84 -5.64 5.42
C ALA A 14 43.36 -6.06 5.28
N PHE A 15 43.09 -7.36 5.14
CA PHE A 15 41.72 -7.89 5.05
C PHE A 15 40.93 -7.82 6.37
N ARG A 16 41.60 -7.90 7.53
CA ARG A 16 40.97 -7.63 8.84
C ARG A 16 40.62 -6.14 8.97
N LYS A 17 41.54 -5.24 8.62
CA LYS A 17 41.28 -3.79 8.66
C LYS A 17 40.15 -3.39 7.70
N ALA A 18 40.08 -4.00 6.51
CA ALA A 18 38.99 -3.79 5.54
C ALA A 18 37.57 -4.06 6.07
N GLN A 19 37.43 -4.96 7.04
CA GLN A 19 36.14 -5.27 7.66
C GLN A 19 35.64 -4.11 8.54
N THR A 20 36.56 -3.38 9.16
CA THR A 20 36.31 -2.32 10.17
C THR A 20 36.55 -0.89 9.66
N ASP A 21 37.22 -0.72 8.52
CA ASP A 21 37.63 0.57 7.96
C ASP A 21 37.57 0.47 6.42
N PHE A 22 36.49 0.99 5.85
CA PHE A 22 36.28 1.01 4.40
C PHE A 22 37.25 1.98 3.73
N CYS A 23 37.46 3.17 4.31
CA CYS A 23 38.15 4.28 3.66
C CYS A 23 39.64 3.97 3.43
N THR A 24 40.38 3.55 4.46
CA THR A 24 41.83 3.29 4.23
C THR A 24 42.08 2.03 3.39
N TYR A 25 41.15 1.08 3.37
CA TYR A 25 41.22 -0.05 2.45
C TYR A 25 40.89 0.35 1.01
N TYR A 26 39.85 1.17 0.79
CA TYR A 26 39.50 1.76 -0.49
C TYR A 26 40.65 2.60 -1.07
N ASP A 27 41.25 3.49 -0.26
CA ASP A 27 42.42 4.29 -0.64
C ASP A 27 43.60 3.38 -1.04
N SER A 28 43.85 2.29 -0.30
CA SER A 28 44.91 1.32 -0.63
C SER A 28 44.65 0.55 -1.93
N LEU A 29 43.38 0.24 -2.25
CA LEU A 29 42.98 -0.40 -3.50
C LEU A 29 43.07 0.57 -4.68
N CYS A 30 42.71 1.84 -4.48
CA CYS A 30 42.87 2.88 -5.48
C CYS A 30 44.35 3.11 -5.82
N ALA A 31 45.22 3.23 -4.81
CA ALA A 31 46.67 3.34 -4.98
C ALA A 31 47.27 2.13 -5.70
N LEU A 32 46.86 0.91 -5.34
CA LEU A 32 47.32 -0.34 -6.00
C LEU A 32 46.92 -0.41 -7.49
N GLN A 33 45.88 0.32 -7.90
CA GLN A 33 45.40 0.38 -9.29
C GLN A 33 45.81 1.68 -10.03
N ASN A 34 46.72 2.48 -9.46
CA ASN A 34 47.12 3.81 -9.98
C ASN A 34 45.91 4.72 -10.28
N SER A 35 44.91 4.67 -9.40
CA SER A 35 43.66 5.45 -9.47
C SER A 35 43.50 6.33 -8.23
N TYR A 36 42.70 7.39 -8.34
CA TYR A 36 42.44 8.30 -7.24
C TYR A 36 41.10 7.96 -6.57
N PRO A 37 41.04 7.90 -5.22
CA PRO A 37 39.78 7.66 -4.50
C PRO A 37 38.78 8.79 -4.77
N LEU A 38 37.54 8.43 -5.10
CA LEU A 38 36.49 9.40 -5.36
C LEU A 38 36.05 10.03 -4.04
N ALA A 39 36.32 11.33 -3.85
CA ALA A 39 36.01 12.07 -2.63
C ALA A 39 34.60 11.78 -2.10
N ARG A 40 33.56 11.94 -2.93
CA ARG A 40 32.14 11.63 -2.56
C ARG A 40 31.92 10.24 -1.95
N ILE A 41 32.67 9.23 -2.39
CA ILE A 41 32.58 7.87 -1.86
C ILE A 41 33.28 7.76 -0.51
N ARG A 42 34.49 8.33 -0.37
CA ARG A 42 35.23 8.36 0.90
C ARG A 42 34.51 9.19 1.96
N ASP A 43 33.99 10.34 1.56
CA ASP A 43 33.37 11.33 2.44
C ASP A 43 32.02 10.82 2.99
N SER A 44 31.23 10.10 2.18
CA SER A 44 30.05 9.37 2.69
C SER A 44 30.43 8.14 3.50
N ALA A 45 31.44 7.37 3.07
CA ALA A 45 31.85 6.13 3.74
C ALA A 45 32.36 6.34 5.17
N ALA A 46 32.84 7.54 5.50
CA ALA A 46 33.21 7.92 6.86
C ALA A 46 32.02 7.88 7.84
N GLU A 47 30.79 8.05 7.36
CA GLU A 47 29.54 7.99 8.14
C GLU A 47 28.91 6.59 8.17
N GLY A 48 29.59 5.56 7.62
CA GLY A 48 29.01 4.22 7.45
C GLY A 48 27.98 4.12 6.32
N LEU A 49 27.99 5.11 5.41
CA LEU A 49 27.10 5.26 4.25
C LEU A 49 27.90 5.14 2.96
N LEU A 50 27.67 4.13 2.11
CA LEU A 50 28.18 4.16 0.74
C LEU A 50 27.12 4.73 -0.21
N ASN A 51 27.38 5.87 -0.85
CA ASN A 51 26.51 6.44 -1.89
C ASN A 51 27.18 6.47 -3.27
N CYS A 52 26.78 5.55 -4.14
CA CYS A 52 27.30 5.36 -5.50
C CYS A 52 26.29 5.81 -6.57
N GLN A 53 26.50 6.99 -7.13
CA GLN A 53 25.77 7.45 -8.32
C GLN A 53 26.39 6.82 -9.58
N VAL A 54 25.78 5.70 -10.01
CA VAL A 54 26.31 4.75 -10.98
C VAL A 54 26.69 5.40 -12.32
N HIS A 55 25.79 6.23 -12.85
CA HIS A 55 25.99 7.03 -14.07
C HIS A 55 27.17 8.03 -14.02
N LYS A 56 27.76 8.30 -12.84
CA LYS A 56 28.90 9.22 -12.66
C LYS A 56 30.25 8.50 -12.47
N MET A 57 30.26 7.18 -12.32
CA MET A 57 31.48 6.39 -12.12
C MET A 57 32.12 5.97 -13.45
N ARG A 58 33.45 6.02 -13.55
CA ARG A 58 34.22 5.54 -14.70
C ARG A 58 34.50 4.04 -14.56
N ARG A 59 34.83 3.35 -15.66
CA ARG A 59 35.05 1.89 -15.66
C ARG A 59 36.09 1.44 -14.63
N ASN A 60 37.15 2.22 -14.44
CA ASN A 60 38.25 1.89 -13.51
C ASN A 60 37.83 2.05 -12.04
N ASP A 61 36.95 3.01 -11.73
CA ASP A 61 36.54 3.35 -10.37
C ASP A 61 35.75 2.21 -9.70
N TRP A 62 35.12 1.34 -10.50
CA TRP A 62 34.32 0.21 -10.02
C TRP A 62 35.13 -0.84 -9.25
N CYS A 63 36.34 -1.19 -9.72
CA CYS A 63 37.06 -2.31 -9.14
C CYS A 63 37.51 -2.05 -7.68
N PRO A 64 38.07 -0.89 -7.32
CA PRO A 64 38.39 -0.56 -5.93
C PRO A 64 37.13 -0.46 -5.05
N VAL A 65 36.08 0.24 -5.50
CA VAL A 65 34.83 0.41 -4.72
C VAL A 65 34.17 -0.93 -4.40
N LEU A 66 33.97 -1.77 -5.43
CA LEU A 66 33.31 -3.06 -5.25
C LEU A 66 34.16 -4.06 -4.46
N THR A 67 35.50 -3.98 -4.54
CA THR A 67 36.41 -4.82 -3.76
C THR A 67 36.50 -4.40 -2.30
N ALA A 68 36.47 -3.09 -2.01
CA ALA A 68 36.35 -2.57 -0.65
C ALA A 68 35.01 -2.99 -0.02
N LEU A 69 33.91 -2.85 -0.78
CA LEU A 69 32.58 -3.23 -0.37
C LEU A 69 32.48 -4.73 -0.01
N ARG A 70 33.02 -5.62 -0.85
CA ARG A 70 33.05 -7.09 -0.61
C ARG A 70 33.69 -7.51 0.71
N ALA A 71 34.57 -6.69 1.28
CA ALA A 71 35.29 -6.98 2.51
C ALA A 71 34.66 -6.37 3.77
N ASN A 72 33.80 -5.36 3.64
CA ASN A 72 33.35 -4.56 4.78
C ASN A 72 32.20 -5.22 5.57
N ARG A 73 32.12 -4.93 6.89
CA ARG A 73 31.09 -5.45 7.82
C ARG A 73 30.43 -4.39 8.71
N ILE A 74 30.80 -3.12 8.56
CA ILE A 74 30.30 -2.01 9.40
C ILE A 74 29.35 -1.04 8.68
N MET A 75 29.30 -1.08 7.34
CA MET A 75 28.38 -0.24 6.56
C MET A 75 26.93 -0.45 7.00
N HIS A 76 26.29 0.63 7.46
CA HIS A 76 24.88 0.68 7.85
C HIS A 76 23.98 0.92 6.65
N THR A 77 24.44 1.72 5.68
CA THR A 77 23.66 2.09 4.50
C THR A 77 24.47 1.91 3.22
N VAL A 78 23.89 1.23 2.23
CA VAL A 78 24.48 1.07 0.89
C VAL A 78 23.48 1.51 -0.16
N ILE A 79 23.87 2.48 -0.99
CA ILE A 79 23.05 3.10 -2.04
C ILE A 79 23.78 2.98 -3.37
N PHE A 80 23.13 2.38 -4.36
CA PHE A 80 23.49 2.50 -5.77
C PHE A 80 22.32 3.11 -6.54
N THR A 81 22.55 4.21 -7.27
CA THR A 81 21.51 4.96 -7.99
C THR A 81 21.90 5.22 -9.45
N ASP A 82 21.06 4.77 -10.39
CA ASP A 82 21.17 5.07 -11.82
C ASP A 82 20.04 6.00 -12.31
N LYS A 83 20.27 6.70 -13.42
CA LYS A 83 19.31 7.63 -14.03
C LYS A 83 18.19 6.88 -14.77
N TRP A 84 17.09 6.63 -14.08
CA TRP A 84 15.92 5.95 -14.66
C TRP A 84 14.87 6.91 -15.27
N GLU A 85 14.84 8.17 -14.84
CA GLU A 85 13.79 9.16 -15.13
C GLU A 85 13.55 9.39 -16.64
N GLU A 86 14.63 9.56 -17.42
CA GLU A 86 14.57 9.83 -18.87
C GLU A 86 14.00 8.64 -19.69
N ASN A 87 13.88 7.44 -19.10
CA ASN A 87 13.49 6.20 -19.79
C ASN A 87 12.01 5.82 -19.65
N ALA A 88 11.21 6.53 -18.84
CA ALA A 88 9.81 6.15 -18.58
C ALA A 88 8.88 6.21 -19.82
N GLN A 89 9.24 7.05 -20.81
CA GLN A 89 8.42 7.36 -21.99
C GLN A 89 8.11 6.18 -22.94
N HIS A 90 8.79 5.03 -22.82
CA HIS A 90 8.68 3.92 -23.79
C HIS A 90 7.87 2.70 -23.31
N TYR A 91 7.29 2.73 -22.11
CA TYR A 91 6.74 1.53 -21.46
C TYR A 91 5.21 1.35 -21.49
N PHE A 92 4.47 2.20 -22.20
CA PHE A 92 3.00 2.28 -22.11
C PHE A 92 2.24 2.14 -23.45
N ASN A 93 2.92 1.75 -24.55
CA ASN A 93 2.33 1.75 -25.89
C ASN A 93 1.81 0.38 -26.37
N ASP A 94 1.86 -0.65 -25.52
CA ASP A 94 1.41 -2.01 -25.85
C ASP A 94 0.02 -2.29 -25.27
N ASP A 95 -1.03 -1.95 -26.01
CA ASP A 95 -2.34 -2.60 -25.89
C ASP A 95 -2.23 -4.07 -26.33
N GLU A 96 -3.06 -4.97 -25.80
CA GLU A 96 -3.08 -6.39 -26.21
C GLU A 96 -3.68 -6.58 -27.62
N GLY A 97 -2.92 -6.21 -28.66
CA GLY A 97 -3.47 -6.00 -30.00
C GLY A 97 -2.49 -5.99 -31.17
N SER A 98 -1.72 -7.06 -31.35
CA SER A 98 -0.96 -7.42 -32.59
C SER A 98 0.44 -6.82 -32.78
N VAL A 99 1.18 -7.49 -33.67
CA VAL A 99 2.53 -7.20 -34.22
C VAL A 99 3.72 -7.26 -33.26
N ARG A 100 4.72 -8.06 -33.66
CA ARG A 100 6.07 -8.14 -33.06
C ARG A 100 6.90 -6.87 -33.33
N ALA A 101 6.53 -5.73 -32.76
CA ALA A 101 7.30 -4.50 -32.88
C ALA A 101 8.54 -4.56 -31.96
N ARG A 102 9.73 -4.75 -32.55
CA ARG A 102 10.99 -4.58 -31.79
C ARG A 102 11.19 -3.08 -31.56
N LEU A 103 11.06 -2.64 -30.32
CA LEU A 103 11.32 -1.24 -29.92
C LEU A 103 12.66 -0.75 -30.50
N PRO A 104 12.73 0.44 -31.14
CA PRO A 104 13.96 0.93 -31.75
C PRO A 104 15.08 1.11 -30.70
N MET A 105 16.09 0.24 -30.76
CA MET A 105 17.24 0.14 -29.84
C MET A 105 18.18 1.38 -29.81
N ARG A 106 17.74 2.55 -30.28
CA ARG A 106 18.56 3.75 -30.51
C ARG A 106 18.37 4.91 -29.53
N LEU A 107 17.40 4.84 -28.62
CA LEU A 107 17.27 5.76 -27.48
C LEU A 107 17.81 5.17 -26.16
N ILE A 108 18.47 4.01 -26.19
CA ILE A 108 19.07 3.35 -25.02
C ILE A 108 20.45 3.99 -24.69
N ALA A 109 20.45 5.30 -24.45
CA ALA A 109 21.66 6.07 -24.18
C ALA A 109 22.11 5.87 -22.71
N LYS A 110 22.99 4.88 -22.49
CA LYS A 110 23.56 4.52 -21.17
C LYS A 110 22.51 4.22 -20.08
N ARG A 111 21.83 3.08 -20.22
CA ARG A 111 21.50 2.29 -19.02
C ARG A 111 22.78 1.62 -18.52
N THR A 112 22.92 1.44 -17.21
CA THR A 112 23.98 0.58 -16.65
C THR A 112 23.89 -0.83 -17.23
N ASP A 113 25.03 -1.39 -17.63
CA ASP A 113 25.08 -2.68 -18.31
C ASP A 113 24.88 -3.86 -17.33
N ASN A 114 24.30 -4.95 -17.83
CA ASN A 114 23.98 -6.10 -16.98
C ASN A 114 25.22 -6.73 -16.32
N GLU A 115 26.44 -6.56 -16.87
CA GLU A 115 27.66 -7.06 -16.24
C GLU A 115 28.01 -6.24 -14.99
N THR A 116 28.04 -4.91 -15.08
CA THR A 116 28.26 -4.04 -13.91
C THR A 116 27.13 -4.12 -12.89
N VAL A 117 25.85 -4.23 -13.30
CA VAL A 117 24.75 -4.54 -12.35
C VAL A 117 24.99 -5.87 -11.64
N THR A 118 25.40 -6.91 -12.38
CA THR A 118 25.72 -8.20 -11.75
C THR A 118 26.91 -8.07 -10.79
N ASP A 119 27.94 -7.29 -11.13
CA ASP A 119 29.08 -7.07 -10.23
C ASP A 119 28.75 -6.25 -8.99
N ILE A 120 27.83 -5.28 -9.06
CA ILE A 120 27.26 -4.61 -7.87
C ILE A 120 26.61 -5.67 -6.97
N ILE A 121 25.70 -6.49 -7.50
CA ILE A 121 24.98 -7.51 -6.69
C ILE A 121 25.91 -8.61 -6.17
N ARG A 122 26.93 -9.03 -6.94
CA ARG A 122 28.02 -9.93 -6.46
C ARG A 122 28.78 -9.32 -5.26
N SER A 123 28.83 -8.00 -5.15
CA SER A 123 29.58 -7.26 -4.12
C SER A 123 28.75 -6.91 -2.90
N VAL A 124 27.45 -6.67 -3.08
CA VAL A 124 26.49 -6.46 -1.98
C VAL A 124 26.15 -7.79 -1.28
N ARG A 125 26.12 -8.92 -2.01
CA ARG A 125 25.77 -10.24 -1.45
C ARG A 125 26.64 -10.66 -0.24
N PRO A 126 27.99 -10.51 -0.24
CA PRO A 126 28.81 -10.75 0.95
C PRO A 126 28.44 -9.89 2.17
N ILE A 127 28.02 -8.64 1.98
CA ILE A 127 27.60 -7.79 3.11
C ILE A 127 26.27 -8.31 3.66
N LEU A 128 25.26 -8.49 2.81
CA LEU A 128 23.96 -9.02 3.22
C LEU A 128 24.07 -10.32 4.04
N SER A 129 24.99 -11.21 3.66
CA SER A 129 25.19 -12.49 4.33
C SER A 129 26.20 -12.53 5.48
N ASN A 130 26.95 -11.44 5.75
CA ASN A 130 28.00 -11.42 6.79
C ASN A 130 28.09 -10.09 7.58
N SER A 131 27.11 -9.19 7.45
CA SER A 131 27.04 -7.90 8.17
C SER A 131 25.73 -7.80 8.94
N ASP A 132 25.86 -7.84 10.26
CA ASP A 132 24.77 -7.56 11.20
C ASP A 132 24.51 -6.05 11.35
N SER A 133 25.36 -5.21 10.76
CA SER A 133 25.32 -3.74 10.82
C SER A 133 24.42 -3.10 9.75
N LEU A 134 24.19 -3.78 8.61
CA LEU A 134 23.52 -3.20 7.44
C LEU A 134 22.00 -3.05 7.65
N THR A 135 21.54 -1.83 7.93
CA THR A 135 20.12 -1.50 8.09
C THR A 135 19.43 -1.09 6.79
N THR A 136 20.16 -0.60 5.79
CA THR A 136 19.56 0.04 4.61
C THR A 136 20.27 -0.32 3.31
N LEU A 137 19.50 -0.77 2.32
CA LEU A 137 19.96 -1.09 0.98
C LEU A 137 19.04 -0.45 -0.06
N LEU A 138 19.57 0.53 -0.82
CA LEU A 138 18.86 1.14 -1.94
C LEU A 138 19.59 0.78 -3.25
N LEU A 139 18.89 0.17 -4.19
CA LEU A 139 19.40 -0.25 -5.50
C LEU A 139 18.43 0.29 -6.54
N GLU A 140 18.58 1.56 -6.92
CA GLU A 140 17.59 2.28 -7.73
C GLU A 140 18.02 2.46 -9.19
N GLY A 141 17.09 2.25 -10.12
CA GLY A 141 17.30 2.32 -11.57
C GLY A 141 18.08 1.14 -12.18
N LEU A 142 18.57 0.21 -11.36
CA LEU A 142 19.41 -0.91 -11.80
C LEU A 142 18.56 -2.05 -12.38
N GLN A 143 18.45 -2.12 -13.70
CA GLN A 143 17.66 -3.16 -14.38
C GLN A 143 18.19 -4.57 -14.06
N MET A 144 17.41 -5.38 -13.34
CA MET A 144 17.84 -6.73 -12.89
C MET A 144 17.11 -7.83 -13.63
N ASP A 145 17.84 -8.78 -14.22
CA ASP A 145 17.25 -10.02 -14.73
C ASP A 145 16.97 -11.02 -13.59
N ILE A 146 16.21 -12.07 -13.88
CA ILE A 146 15.86 -13.12 -12.91
C ILE A 146 17.08 -13.88 -12.34
N LYS A 147 18.26 -13.80 -12.96
CA LYS A 147 19.50 -14.39 -12.45
C LYS A 147 20.13 -13.48 -11.41
N ILE A 148 20.21 -12.18 -11.69
CA ILE A 148 20.65 -11.12 -10.77
C ILE A 148 19.75 -11.09 -9.53
N ILE A 149 18.42 -11.14 -9.72
CA ILE A 149 17.45 -11.21 -8.61
C ILE A 149 17.66 -12.46 -7.75
N LYS A 150 17.93 -13.62 -8.36
CA LYS A 150 18.27 -14.85 -7.60
C LYS A 150 19.64 -14.78 -6.89
N LEU A 151 20.58 -13.94 -7.34
CA LEU A 151 21.83 -13.68 -6.61
C LEU A 151 21.60 -12.75 -5.42
N LEU A 152 20.76 -11.72 -5.57
CA LEU A 152 20.35 -10.82 -4.49
C LEU A 152 19.55 -11.56 -3.41
N ALA A 153 18.55 -12.36 -3.81
CA ALA A 153 17.74 -13.18 -2.90
C ALA A 153 18.57 -14.16 -2.06
N LYS A 154 19.63 -14.75 -2.63
CA LYS A 154 20.60 -15.58 -1.89
C LYS A 154 21.44 -14.79 -0.87
N GLY A 155 21.67 -13.50 -1.08
CA GLY A 155 22.28 -12.61 -0.11
C GLY A 155 21.31 -12.28 1.02
N LEU A 156 20.11 -11.83 0.64
CA LEU A 156 19.00 -11.49 1.54
C LEU A 156 18.64 -12.65 2.49
N TYR A 157 18.56 -13.89 2.01
CA TYR A 157 18.10 -15.04 2.81
C TYR A 157 18.85 -15.28 4.13
N ARG A 158 20.09 -14.77 4.28
CA ARG A 158 20.87 -14.87 5.52
C ARG A 158 20.83 -13.62 6.40
N ASN A 159 20.31 -12.51 5.88
CA ASN A 159 20.32 -11.24 6.58
C ASN A 159 19.21 -11.16 7.64
N GLN A 160 19.53 -10.59 8.80
CA GLN A 160 18.57 -10.36 9.90
C GLN A 160 18.54 -8.89 10.37
N SER A 161 19.35 -8.01 9.77
CA SER A 161 19.62 -6.63 10.19
C SER A 161 18.93 -5.56 9.33
N LEU A 162 18.57 -5.90 8.09
CA LEU A 162 18.03 -4.96 7.10
C LEU A 162 16.61 -4.50 7.46
N LYS A 163 16.47 -3.19 7.67
CA LYS A 163 15.23 -2.47 7.96
C LYS A 163 14.59 -1.87 6.70
N HIS A 164 15.39 -1.47 5.72
CA HIS A 164 14.93 -0.66 4.59
C HIS A 164 15.51 -1.21 3.27
N LEU A 165 14.63 -1.56 2.32
CA LEU A 165 14.99 -2.11 1.01
C LEU A 165 14.26 -1.35 -0.12
N SER A 166 14.98 -0.52 -0.87
CA SER A 166 14.48 0.05 -2.12
C SER A 166 15.09 -0.69 -3.30
N LEU A 167 14.25 -1.14 -4.23
CA LEU A 167 14.63 -1.63 -5.55
C LEU A 167 13.98 -0.78 -6.67
N LYS A 168 13.58 0.44 -6.35
CA LYS A 168 12.85 1.37 -7.23
C LYS A 168 13.46 1.49 -8.63
N GLY A 169 12.65 1.35 -9.67
CA GLY A 169 13.09 1.43 -11.07
C GLY A 169 13.93 0.25 -11.57
N SER A 170 14.09 -0.83 -10.79
CA SER A 170 14.94 -1.97 -11.16
C SER A 170 14.30 -2.98 -12.12
N GLY A 171 13.05 -2.76 -12.55
CA GLY A 171 12.39 -3.57 -13.59
C GLY A 171 12.21 -5.05 -13.26
N ILE A 172 12.01 -5.37 -11.98
CA ILE A 172 12.00 -6.72 -11.39
C ILE A 172 11.01 -7.67 -12.06
N GLY A 173 9.79 -7.19 -12.35
CA GLY A 173 8.65 -7.97 -12.82
C GLY A 173 8.14 -9.02 -11.81
N ASP A 174 6.92 -9.50 -12.05
CA ASP A 174 6.20 -10.39 -11.11
C ASP A 174 7.00 -11.64 -10.71
N LYS A 175 7.69 -12.28 -11.66
CA LYS A 175 8.50 -13.49 -11.41
C LYS A 175 9.71 -13.20 -10.51
N GLY A 176 10.26 -12.00 -10.57
CA GLY A 176 11.33 -11.56 -9.67
C GLY A 176 10.78 -11.20 -8.29
N LEU A 177 9.63 -10.52 -8.25
CA LEU A 177 8.91 -10.19 -7.02
C LEU A 177 8.55 -11.45 -6.23
N THR A 178 8.07 -12.52 -6.87
CA THR A 178 7.80 -13.81 -6.20
C THR A 178 9.06 -14.36 -5.51
N VAL A 179 10.22 -14.34 -6.17
CA VAL A 179 11.49 -14.82 -5.60
C VAL A 179 11.94 -13.96 -4.41
N ILE A 180 11.69 -12.65 -4.46
CA ILE A 180 12.01 -11.73 -3.37
C ILE A 180 11.06 -11.93 -2.18
N CYS A 181 9.74 -11.90 -2.40
CA CYS A 181 8.74 -12.11 -1.34
C CYS A 181 8.86 -13.48 -0.65
N GLN A 182 9.23 -14.54 -1.38
CA GLN A 182 9.53 -15.87 -0.80
C GLN A 182 10.66 -15.85 0.23
N VAL A 183 11.58 -14.87 0.14
CA VAL A 183 12.66 -14.64 1.12
C VAL A 183 12.21 -13.63 2.19
N LEU A 184 11.64 -12.49 1.79
CA LEU A 184 11.26 -11.40 2.70
C LEU A 184 10.13 -11.78 3.67
N LYS A 185 9.31 -12.80 3.38
CA LYS A 185 8.31 -13.30 4.34
C LYS A 185 8.92 -13.78 5.66
N ASN A 186 10.20 -14.16 5.68
CA ASN A 186 10.94 -14.58 6.88
C ASN A 186 11.69 -13.41 7.56
N PHE A 187 11.65 -12.19 7.03
CA PHE A 187 12.38 -11.05 7.61
C PHE A 187 11.61 -10.47 8.81
N HIS A 188 12.19 -10.62 10.00
CA HIS A 188 11.60 -10.08 11.23
C HIS A 188 11.97 -8.63 11.53
N CYS A 189 13.00 -8.06 10.88
CA CYS A 189 13.52 -6.71 11.15
C CYS A 189 13.24 -5.68 10.04
N LEU A 190 12.70 -6.12 8.89
CA LEU A 190 12.40 -5.25 7.75
C LEU A 190 11.20 -4.37 8.05
N GLU A 191 11.35 -3.05 7.99
CA GLU A 191 10.32 -2.05 8.29
C GLU A 191 9.72 -1.41 7.03
N TRP A 192 10.50 -1.25 5.95
CA TRP A 192 10.06 -0.64 4.68
C TRP A 192 10.59 -1.37 3.44
N ILE A 193 9.74 -1.50 2.43
CA ILE A 193 10.08 -1.96 1.07
C ILE A 193 9.57 -0.95 0.03
N ASP A 194 10.40 -0.63 -0.96
CA ASP A 194 10.01 0.13 -2.16
C ASP A 194 10.22 -0.67 -3.46
N PHE A 195 9.12 -0.86 -4.21
CA PHE A 195 9.07 -1.44 -5.55
C PHE A 195 8.46 -0.46 -6.58
N THR A 196 8.62 0.85 -6.37
CA THR A 196 8.20 1.89 -7.30
C THR A 196 8.78 1.66 -8.69
N TRP A 197 7.98 1.74 -9.76
CA TRP A 197 8.41 1.53 -11.15
C TRP A 197 9.15 0.19 -11.40
N CYS A 198 8.67 -0.92 -10.84
CA CYS A 198 9.28 -2.25 -10.97
C CYS A 198 8.65 -3.16 -12.05
N HIS A 199 7.78 -2.61 -12.90
CA HIS A 199 6.99 -3.34 -13.92
C HIS A 199 6.13 -4.48 -13.32
N LEU A 200 5.47 -4.18 -12.19
CA LEU A 200 4.60 -5.12 -11.51
C LEU A 200 3.18 -5.12 -12.09
N THR A 201 2.52 -6.27 -12.04
CA THR A 201 1.11 -6.43 -12.44
C THR A 201 0.25 -6.98 -11.29
N ALA A 202 -1.07 -7.07 -11.51
CA ALA A 202 -2.00 -7.79 -10.63
C ALA A 202 -1.50 -9.21 -10.27
N GLY A 203 -0.83 -9.90 -11.20
CA GLY A 203 -0.28 -11.24 -10.98
C GLY A 203 0.79 -11.26 -9.88
N GLY A 204 1.66 -10.25 -9.85
CA GLY A 204 2.70 -10.09 -8.84
C GLY A 204 2.17 -9.76 -7.44
N MET A 205 0.99 -9.13 -7.33
CA MET A 205 0.42 -8.74 -6.04
C MET A 205 0.09 -9.94 -5.15
N ASN A 206 -0.19 -11.12 -5.71
CA ASN A 206 -0.33 -12.36 -4.94
C ASN A 206 0.90 -12.64 -4.06
N ALA A 207 2.11 -12.43 -4.58
CA ALA A 207 3.34 -12.67 -3.82
C ALA A 207 3.52 -11.71 -2.64
N ILE A 208 3.00 -10.49 -2.75
CA ILE A 208 2.97 -9.52 -1.65
C ILE A 208 1.86 -9.89 -0.66
N ALA A 209 0.65 -10.18 -1.14
CA ALA A 209 -0.49 -10.59 -0.33
C ALA A 209 -0.16 -11.82 0.56
N ASP A 210 0.47 -12.84 -0.01
CA ASP A 210 0.86 -14.05 0.72
C ASP A 210 2.03 -13.81 1.68
N MET A 211 2.94 -12.88 1.35
CA MET A 211 3.99 -12.42 2.27
C MET A 211 3.39 -11.68 3.48
N ILE A 212 2.38 -10.82 3.26
CA ILE A 212 1.66 -10.11 4.32
C ILE A 212 0.95 -11.12 5.23
N ARG A 213 0.13 -12.02 4.65
CA ARG A 213 -0.58 -13.08 5.41
C ARG A 213 0.36 -13.93 6.26
N PHE A 214 1.46 -14.40 5.67
CA PHE A 214 2.47 -15.20 6.37
C PHE A 214 3.10 -14.43 7.55
N GLN A 215 3.50 -13.18 7.32
CA GLN A 215 4.06 -12.35 8.40
C GLN A 215 3.02 -12.00 9.47
N SER A 216 1.75 -11.74 9.10
CA SER A 216 0.66 -11.43 10.04
C SER A 216 0.46 -12.59 11.02
N ILE A 217 0.28 -13.82 10.50
CA ILE A 217 0.13 -15.05 11.30
C ILE A 217 1.33 -15.24 12.22
N HIS A 218 2.56 -15.04 11.73
CA HIS A 218 3.77 -15.19 12.54
C HIS A 218 3.89 -14.13 13.65
N ARG A 219 3.46 -12.88 13.40
CA ARG A 219 3.39 -11.81 14.40
C ARG A 219 2.28 -12.07 15.43
N GLN A 220 1.09 -12.46 15.00
CA GLN A 220 -0.03 -12.82 15.87
C GLN A 220 0.34 -13.98 16.81
N SER A 221 0.95 -15.05 16.28
CA SER A 221 1.46 -16.18 17.07
C SER A 221 2.50 -15.77 18.11
N SER A 222 3.41 -14.84 17.74
CA SER A 222 4.40 -14.29 18.67
C SER A 222 3.75 -13.49 19.81
N VAL A 223 2.78 -12.63 19.50
CA VAL A 223 2.02 -11.85 20.49
C VAL A 223 1.23 -12.75 21.43
N TRP A 224 0.59 -13.80 20.90
CA TRP A 224 -0.16 -14.75 21.70
C TRP A 224 0.73 -15.51 22.68
N LYS A 225 1.89 -15.99 22.22
CA LYS A 225 2.92 -16.63 23.06
C LYS A 225 3.41 -15.73 24.20
N ASP A 226 3.61 -14.45 23.94
CA ASP A 226 4.05 -13.49 24.96
C ASP A 226 2.91 -13.12 25.94
N SER A 227 1.67 -13.02 25.44
CA SER A 227 0.47 -12.77 26.25
C SER A 227 0.20 -13.90 27.25
N LEU A 228 0.41 -15.16 26.83
CA LEU A 228 0.30 -16.34 27.71
C LEU A 228 1.33 -16.37 28.85
N ARG A 229 2.39 -15.55 28.78
CA ARG A 229 3.48 -15.50 29.79
C ARG A 229 3.26 -14.44 30.87
N GLY A 230 2.08 -13.82 30.93
CA GLY A 230 1.72 -12.84 31.97
C GLY A 230 2.49 -11.51 31.88
N GLY A 231 3.19 -11.25 30.76
CA GLY A 231 3.90 -9.99 30.56
C GLY A 231 2.95 -8.80 30.48
N HIS A 232 3.22 -7.73 31.23
CA HIS A 232 2.45 -6.49 31.13
C HIS A 232 2.46 -5.98 29.68
N PHE A 233 1.26 -5.87 29.09
CA PHE A 233 1.05 -5.55 27.68
C PHE A 233 1.27 -4.05 27.38
N THR A 234 2.51 -3.58 27.50
CA THR A 234 2.90 -2.18 27.29
C THR A 234 2.97 -1.83 25.79
N SER A 235 1.79 -1.59 25.19
CA SER A 235 1.54 -1.13 23.81
C SER A 235 2.22 -1.95 22.67
N PRO A 236 1.46 -2.70 21.85
CA PRO A 236 2.00 -3.59 20.81
C PRO A 236 2.71 -2.84 19.66
N SER A 237 2.50 -1.52 19.50
CA SER A 237 3.16 -0.70 18.48
C SER A 237 4.67 -0.55 18.69
N THR A 238 5.15 -0.67 19.93
CA THR A 238 6.51 -0.21 20.32
C THR A 238 7.61 -1.25 20.17
N ARG A 239 7.29 -2.55 20.30
CA ARG A 239 8.31 -3.63 20.44
C ARG A 239 8.36 -4.62 19.28
N ILE A 240 7.31 -4.68 18.43
CA ILE A 240 7.15 -5.75 17.45
C ILE A 240 7.64 -5.28 16.07
N SER A 241 8.81 -5.79 15.69
CA SER A 241 9.48 -5.51 14.42
C SER A 241 8.79 -6.20 13.22
N GLY A 242 9.27 -5.91 12.01
CA GLY A 242 8.71 -6.42 10.76
C GLY A 242 7.84 -5.41 10.03
N LEU A 243 7.41 -5.77 8.83
CA LEU A 243 7.03 -4.82 7.76
C LEU A 243 5.95 -3.81 8.17
N LYS A 244 6.24 -2.51 7.98
CA LYS A 244 5.37 -1.38 8.32
C LYS A 244 4.94 -0.56 7.11
N ARG A 245 5.80 -0.38 6.10
CA ARG A 245 5.48 0.34 4.86
C ARG A 245 5.78 -0.48 3.61
N ILE A 246 4.87 -0.43 2.65
CA ILE A 246 5.04 -0.98 1.30
C ILE A 246 4.76 0.11 0.28
N THR A 247 5.75 0.47 -0.53
CA THR A 247 5.66 1.49 -1.56
C THR A 247 5.64 0.82 -2.95
N LEU A 248 4.56 1.00 -3.70
CA LEU A 248 4.30 0.34 -4.99
C LEU A 248 4.04 1.33 -6.13
N ASN A 249 4.34 2.61 -5.93
CA ASN A 249 3.99 3.71 -6.83
C ASN A 249 4.43 3.47 -8.29
N LEU A 250 3.73 4.07 -9.25
CA LEU A 250 4.03 4.00 -10.67
C LEU A 250 4.02 2.55 -11.23
N ASN A 251 3.16 1.66 -10.74
CA ASN A 251 2.99 0.31 -11.32
C ASN A 251 1.58 0.19 -11.96
N PRO A 252 1.36 0.77 -13.16
CA PRO A 252 0.03 0.99 -13.75
C PRO A 252 -0.74 -0.28 -14.12
N ASN A 253 -0.06 -1.44 -14.14
CA ASN A 253 -0.66 -2.74 -14.45
C ASN A 253 -1.04 -3.54 -13.19
N ILE A 254 -0.93 -2.95 -11.99
CA ILE A 254 -1.52 -3.50 -10.76
C ILE A 254 -3.06 -3.49 -10.88
N ARG A 255 -3.64 -2.32 -11.18
CA ARG A 255 -5.11 -2.12 -11.35
C ARG A 255 -5.93 -2.57 -10.13
N ASP A 256 -7.25 -2.45 -10.23
CA ASP A 256 -8.17 -2.81 -9.14
C ASP A 256 -8.07 -4.28 -8.71
N SER A 257 -7.80 -5.20 -9.66
CA SER A 257 -7.63 -6.63 -9.36
C SER A 257 -6.39 -6.91 -8.51
N GLY A 258 -5.27 -6.22 -8.77
CA GLY A 258 -4.08 -6.29 -7.92
C GLY A 258 -4.29 -5.63 -6.56
N ALA A 259 -4.97 -4.49 -6.52
CA ALA A 259 -5.29 -3.81 -5.26
C ALA A 259 -6.24 -4.63 -4.37
N THR A 260 -7.23 -5.30 -4.94
CA THR A 260 -8.18 -6.19 -4.23
C THR A 260 -7.43 -7.29 -3.46
N LEU A 261 -6.40 -7.89 -4.05
CA LEU A 261 -5.58 -8.92 -3.40
C LEU A 261 -4.79 -8.38 -2.20
N LEU A 262 -4.36 -7.12 -2.24
CA LEU A 262 -3.70 -6.44 -1.12
C LEU A 262 -4.70 -6.09 -0.02
N VAL A 263 -5.89 -5.58 -0.37
CA VAL A 263 -6.99 -5.32 0.58
C VAL A 263 -7.32 -6.60 1.36
N GLN A 264 -7.57 -7.71 0.67
CA GLN A 264 -7.82 -9.04 1.26
C GLN A 264 -6.64 -9.66 2.02
N ALA A 265 -5.46 -9.04 2.00
CA ALA A 265 -4.32 -9.44 2.84
C ALA A 265 -4.12 -8.49 4.03
N LEU A 266 -4.68 -7.28 3.95
CA LEU A 266 -4.61 -6.25 4.96
C LEU A 266 -5.83 -6.22 5.90
N GLU A 267 -6.96 -6.84 5.55
CA GLU A 267 -8.14 -6.93 6.43
C GLU A 267 -7.77 -7.45 7.83
N ASP A 268 -6.94 -8.49 7.92
CA ASP A 268 -6.46 -9.10 9.17
C ASP A 268 -5.05 -8.64 9.64
N ASP A 269 -4.31 -7.81 8.87
CA ASP A 269 -2.98 -7.33 9.27
C ASP A 269 -3.03 -5.93 9.89
N VAL A 270 -2.91 -5.87 11.21
CA VAL A 270 -2.84 -4.61 11.99
C VAL A 270 -1.41 -4.05 12.13
N TRP A 271 -0.44 -4.64 11.43
CA TRP A 271 1.00 -4.39 11.62
C TRP A 271 1.57 -3.42 10.59
N ILE A 272 1.08 -3.50 9.36
CA ILE A 272 1.35 -2.53 8.30
C ILE A 272 0.64 -1.23 8.63
N LYS A 273 1.36 -0.13 8.43
CA LYS A 273 0.97 1.24 8.79
C LYS A 273 0.81 2.14 7.59
N ALA A 274 1.57 1.92 6.52
CA ALA A 274 1.54 2.71 5.30
C ALA A 274 1.57 1.83 4.04
N LEU A 275 0.72 2.15 3.08
CA LEU A 275 0.67 1.55 1.74
C LEU A 275 0.64 2.68 0.71
N ASP A 276 1.57 2.69 -0.24
CA ASP A 276 1.63 3.70 -1.30
C ASP A 276 1.36 3.05 -2.66
N MET A 277 0.36 3.55 -3.39
CA MET A 277 -0.10 3.05 -4.69
C MET A 277 -0.47 4.19 -5.66
N GLN A 278 0.29 5.28 -5.63
CA GLN A 278 0.12 6.40 -6.56
C GLN A 278 0.38 5.95 -8.01
N THR A 279 -0.49 6.34 -8.95
CA THR A 279 -0.42 5.96 -10.38
C THR A 279 -0.28 4.44 -10.62
N CYS A 280 -1.06 3.63 -9.90
CA CYS A 280 -1.11 2.16 -10.03
C CYS A 280 -2.27 1.64 -10.93
N GLY A 281 -2.97 2.56 -11.62
CA GLY A 281 -4.07 2.22 -12.52
C GLY A 281 -5.38 1.92 -11.78
N LEU A 282 -5.59 2.53 -10.62
CA LEU A 282 -6.72 2.29 -9.72
C LEU A 282 -7.94 3.15 -10.11
N THR A 283 -9.14 2.60 -9.98
CA THR A 283 -10.42 3.31 -10.16
C THR A 283 -11.09 3.60 -8.83
N SER A 284 -12.18 4.38 -8.84
CA SER A 284 -13.02 4.68 -7.67
C SER A 284 -13.54 3.44 -6.94
N ASN A 285 -13.70 2.28 -7.61
CA ASN A 285 -14.03 1.02 -6.95
C ASN A 285 -12.96 0.63 -5.90
N THR A 286 -11.68 0.85 -6.20
CA THR A 286 -10.59 0.59 -5.26
C THR A 286 -10.56 1.60 -4.10
N ALA A 287 -10.99 2.84 -4.32
CA ALA A 287 -11.17 3.80 -3.22
C ALA A 287 -12.23 3.31 -2.23
N HIS A 288 -13.40 2.86 -2.70
CA HIS A 288 -14.43 2.25 -1.86
C HIS A 288 -13.92 0.99 -1.12
N LEU A 289 -13.11 0.13 -1.76
CA LEU A 289 -12.49 -1.02 -1.09
C LEU A 289 -11.55 -0.58 0.04
N PHE A 290 -10.74 0.45 -0.15
CA PHE A 290 -9.89 1.00 0.91
C PHE A 290 -10.69 1.71 2.02
N GLN A 291 -11.78 2.41 1.68
CA GLN A 291 -12.71 2.97 2.69
C GLN A 291 -13.35 1.85 3.52
N SER A 292 -13.73 0.73 2.90
CA SER A 292 -14.25 -0.45 3.59
C SER A 292 -13.20 -1.09 4.48
N LEU A 293 -11.98 -1.31 3.96
CA LEU A 293 -10.82 -1.82 4.71
C LEU A 293 -10.54 -0.99 5.96
N LEU A 294 -10.60 0.34 5.87
CA LEU A 294 -10.41 1.19 7.05
C LEU A 294 -11.50 0.98 8.10
N ARG A 295 -12.76 0.67 7.74
CA ARG A 295 -13.82 0.43 8.73
C ARG A 295 -13.53 -0.79 9.62
N THR A 296 -12.87 -1.82 9.09
CA THR A 296 -12.46 -3.02 9.83
C THR A 296 -11.06 -2.88 10.43
N ASN A 297 -10.05 -2.58 9.60
CA ASN A 297 -8.65 -2.48 9.98
C ASN A 297 -8.37 -1.20 10.80
N LYS A 298 -7.79 -1.36 11.99
CA LYS A 298 -7.38 -0.26 12.89
C LYS A 298 -5.86 -0.04 12.95
N GLY A 299 -5.09 -0.81 12.17
CA GLY A 299 -3.63 -0.72 12.10
C GLY A 299 -3.13 0.37 11.16
N LEU A 300 -3.75 0.50 9.97
CA LEU A 300 -3.35 1.38 8.88
C LEU A 300 -3.55 2.88 9.21
N LEU A 301 -2.52 3.67 8.86
CA LEU A 301 -2.41 5.13 9.10
C LEU A 301 -2.25 5.94 7.81
N ILE A 302 -1.72 5.34 6.74
CA ILE A 302 -1.58 5.93 5.40
C ILE A 302 -2.00 4.90 4.36
N ILE A 303 -2.85 5.33 3.43
CA ILE A 303 -3.13 4.63 2.16
C ILE A 303 -3.05 5.71 1.08
N ASP A 304 -1.94 5.75 0.34
CA ASP A 304 -1.64 6.84 -0.60
C ASP A 304 -1.98 6.43 -2.03
N ILE A 305 -3.19 6.80 -2.47
CA ILE A 305 -3.74 6.53 -3.81
C ILE A 305 -3.85 7.79 -4.67
N ARG A 306 -3.17 8.88 -4.29
CA ARG A 306 -3.06 10.12 -5.08
C ARG A 306 -2.52 9.85 -6.50
N GLU A 307 -2.71 10.79 -7.43
CA GLU A 307 -2.23 10.66 -8.83
C GLU A 307 -2.69 9.38 -9.57
N ASN A 308 -3.90 8.86 -9.26
CA ASN A 308 -4.57 7.81 -10.03
C ASN A 308 -5.69 8.41 -10.90
N ALA A 309 -5.38 8.72 -12.17
CA ALA A 309 -6.27 9.46 -13.08
C ALA A 309 -7.64 8.80 -13.42
N LEU A 310 -7.85 7.55 -13.01
CA LEU A 310 -9.10 6.78 -13.16
C LEU A 310 -10.02 6.88 -11.92
N MET A 311 -9.57 7.56 -10.87
CA MET A 311 -10.30 7.77 -9.63
C MET A 311 -11.02 9.12 -9.67
N ASP A 312 -12.18 9.20 -9.03
CA ASP A 312 -12.88 10.47 -8.83
C ASP A 312 -12.33 11.17 -7.58
N ASP A 313 -12.00 12.46 -7.69
CA ASP A 313 -11.29 13.22 -6.64
C ASP A 313 -12.05 13.20 -5.30
N ASP A 314 -13.39 13.24 -5.36
CA ASP A 314 -14.29 13.16 -4.20
C ASP A 314 -14.07 11.89 -3.34
N GLU A 315 -13.77 10.75 -3.96
CA GLU A 315 -13.55 9.46 -3.28
C GLU A 315 -12.15 9.36 -2.66
N VAL A 316 -11.18 10.11 -3.22
CA VAL A 316 -9.85 10.31 -2.61
C VAL A 316 -10.02 11.16 -1.35
N ASP A 317 -10.70 12.30 -1.44
CA ASP A 317 -10.88 13.23 -0.31
C ASP A 317 -11.61 12.56 0.87
N VAL A 318 -12.63 11.74 0.62
CA VAL A 318 -13.28 10.92 1.68
C VAL A 318 -12.29 9.98 2.36
N LEU A 319 -11.40 9.30 1.60
CA LEU A 319 -10.38 8.43 2.17
C LEU A 319 -9.32 9.23 2.96
N MET A 320 -8.88 10.38 2.43
CA MET A 320 -7.94 11.29 3.09
C MET A 320 -8.51 11.81 4.43
N GLU A 321 -9.80 12.13 4.49
CA GLU A 321 -10.48 12.54 5.72
C GLU A 321 -10.55 11.39 6.74
N MET A 322 -10.89 10.17 6.29
CA MET A 322 -10.90 8.96 7.13
C MET A 322 -9.52 8.62 7.72
N LEU A 323 -8.44 8.86 6.97
CA LEU A 323 -7.06 8.69 7.45
C LEU A 323 -6.63 9.83 8.39
N SER A 324 -6.97 11.07 8.08
CA SER A 324 -6.65 12.25 8.90
C SER A 324 -7.25 12.13 10.32
N LYS A 325 -8.50 11.67 10.42
CA LYS A 325 -9.19 11.37 11.70
C LYS A 325 -8.42 10.33 12.56
N ARG A 326 -7.68 9.40 11.94
CA ARG A 326 -6.85 8.40 12.64
C ARG A 326 -5.52 8.98 13.11
N GLN A 327 -4.84 9.75 12.26
CA GLN A 327 -3.57 10.38 12.60
C GLN A 327 -3.71 11.38 13.76
N GLY A 328 -4.87 12.04 13.89
CA GLY A 328 -5.21 12.86 15.06
C GLY A 328 -5.41 12.07 16.37
N SER A 329 -5.72 10.77 16.29
CA SER A 329 -5.96 9.90 17.45
C SER A 329 -4.71 9.13 17.91
N GLN A 330 -3.73 8.91 17.03
CA GLN A 330 -2.51 8.13 17.28
C GLN A 330 -1.28 9.02 17.52
N GLY A 331 -1.35 9.88 18.55
CA GLY A 331 -0.39 10.97 18.78
C GLY A 331 1.10 10.62 18.82
N PHE A 332 1.47 9.36 19.10
CA PHE A 332 2.86 8.87 19.06
C PHE A 332 3.29 8.25 17.71
N GLU A 333 2.37 7.71 16.90
CA GLU A 333 2.73 7.14 15.58
C GLU A 333 2.78 8.21 14.47
N LYS A 334 2.20 9.40 14.72
CA LYS A 334 2.08 10.52 13.76
C LYS A 334 3.40 10.96 13.11
N ASN A 335 4.51 10.97 13.85
CA ASN A 335 5.83 11.40 13.33
C ASN A 335 6.64 10.25 12.70
N ARG A 336 6.07 9.05 12.54
CA ARG A 336 6.79 7.84 12.09
C ARG A 336 6.44 7.40 10.67
N TYR A 337 5.32 7.90 10.14
CA TYR A 337 4.84 7.59 8.79
C TYR A 337 4.34 8.88 8.15
N GLU A 338 5.08 9.38 7.17
CA GLU A 338 4.76 10.61 6.43
C GLU A 338 4.18 10.28 5.05
N TRP A 339 3.45 11.23 4.45
CA TRP A 339 2.97 11.11 3.07
C TRP A 339 4.15 11.24 2.11
N LEU A 340 4.21 10.40 1.06
CA LEU A 340 5.33 10.42 0.11
C LEU A 340 5.02 11.35 -1.06
N ASP A 341 5.56 12.56 -1.00
CA ASP A 341 5.55 13.48 -2.15
C ASP A 341 6.63 13.04 -3.16
N VAL A 342 6.31 11.99 -3.91
CA VAL A 342 7.03 11.61 -5.12
C VAL A 342 6.86 12.73 -6.15
N GLU A 343 7.92 13.09 -6.88
CA GLU A 343 7.86 14.11 -7.96
C GLU A 343 7.08 13.61 -9.21
N ILE A 344 5.87 13.07 -9.04
CA ILE A 344 5.05 12.52 -10.11
C ILE A 344 4.76 13.59 -11.16
N SER A 345 4.71 14.88 -10.83
CA SER A 345 4.48 15.97 -11.80
C SER A 345 5.45 15.89 -13.01
N ARG A 346 6.75 15.67 -12.77
CA ARG A 346 7.76 15.51 -13.84
C ARG A 346 7.50 14.25 -14.68
N ILE A 347 7.13 13.15 -14.01
CA ILE A 347 6.81 11.87 -14.64
C ILE A 347 5.52 11.99 -15.46
N HIS A 348 4.50 12.69 -14.95
CA HIS A 348 3.25 12.93 -15.65
C HIS A 348 3.44 13.80 -16.89
N ASP A 349 4.37 14.77 -16.88
CA ASP A 349 4.74 15.54 -18.08
C ASP A 349 5.53 14.69 -19.10
N LEU A 350 6.41 13.79 -18.63
CA LEU A 350 7.04 12.77 -19.48
C LEU A 350 6.01 11.81 -20.10
N LEU A 351 4.96 11.42 -19.37
CA LEU A 351 3.85 10.59 -19.88
C LEU A 351 2.96 11.35 -20.88
N LYS A 352 2.62 12.62 -20.60
CA LYS A 352 1.88 13.50 -21.54
C LYS A 352 2.63 13.65 -22.87
N THR A 353 3.94 13.86 -22.82
CA THR A 353 4.79 14.05 -24.01
C THR A 353 5.09 12.75 -24.76
N ALA A 354 5.04 11.60 -24.08
CA ALA A 354 5.22 10.28 -24.68
C ALA A 354 3.99 9.75 -25.45
N GLY A 355 2.87 10.47 -25.48
CA GLY A 355 1.64 10.05 -26.15
C GLY A 355 0.85 8.96 -25.42
N VAL A 356 1.26 8.64 -24.18
CA VAL A 356 0.60 7.64 -23.33
C VAL A 356 -0.87 8.02 -23.11
N PRO A 357 -1.82 7.06 -23.19
CA PRO A 357 -3.17 7.27 -22.70
C PRO A 357 -3.15 7.35 -21.16
N ILE A 358 -2.76 8.51 -20.64
CA ILE A 358 -3.24 8.97 -19.33
C ILE A 358 -4.76 8.95 -19.46
N TYR A 359 -5.41 8.06 -18.70
CA TYR A 359 -6.86 7.88 -18.66
C TYR A 359 -7.55 9.13 -18.11
N ARG A 360 -7.64 10.18 -18.93
CA ARG A 360 -8.44 11.35 -18.62
C ARG A 360 -9.91 10.93 -18.64
N ARG A 361 -10.67 11.32 -17.61
CA ARG A 361 -12.12 11.56 -17.72
C ARG A 361 -12.38 12.27 -19.06
N ARG A 362 -12.99 11.57 -20.04
CA ARG A 362 -13.48 12.19 -21.29
C ARG A 362 -14.60 13.15 -20.91
N LYS A 363 -14.25 14.40 -20.58
CA LYS A 363 -15.22 15.49 -20.47
C LYS A 363 -16.02 15.49 -21.77
N LYS A 364 -17.32 15.13 -21.70
CA LYS A 364 -18.22 15.19 -22.86
C LYS A 364 -18.12 16.61 -23.42
N PRO A 365 -17.77 16.80 -24.71
CA PRO A 365 -17.74 18.14 -25.27
C PRO A 365 -19.12 18.78 -25.12
N SER A 366 -19.19 19.93 -24.46
CA SER A 366 -20.38 20.79 -24.50
C SER A 366 -20.67 21.11 -25.96
N SER A 367 -21.90 20.84 -26.42
CA SER A 367 -22.25 20.86 -27.84
C SER A 367 -22.20 22.27 -28.43
N ALA A 368 -21.04 22.63 -29.01
CA ALA A 368 -20.84 23.82 -29.81
C ALA A 368 -19.98 23.44 -31.03
N LEU A 369 -20.63 23.37 -32.20
CA LEU A 369 -19.98 23.18 -33.50
C LEU A 369 -19.82 24.54 -34.19
N PRO A 370 -18.60 25.07 -34.37
CA PRO A 370 -18.35 26.17 -35.30
C PRO A 370 -18.41 25.63 -36.73
N VAL A 371 -19.25 26.23 -37.58
CA VAL A 371 -19.26 25.93 -39.02
C VAL A 371 -18.18 26.75 -39.70
N THR A 372 -17.19 26.10 -40.31
CA THR A 372 -16.19 26.74 -41.18
C THR A 372 -16.12 26.02 -42.52
N HIS A 373 -16.66 26.64 -43.58
CA HIS A 373 -16.46 26.19 -44.95
C HIS A 373 -15.01 26.42 -45.37
N HIS A 374 -14.32 25.38 -45.86
CA HIS A 374 -13.19 25.56 -46.77
C HIS A 374 -13.24 24.55 -47.93
N HIS A 375 -12.62 24.96 -49.04
CA HIS A 375 -12.85 24.45 -50.38
C HIS A 375 -11.62 23.63 -50.84
N VAL A 376 -11.83 22.48 -51.48
CA VAL A 376 -10.76 21.55 -51.87
C VAL A 376 -10.60 21.51 -53.39
N PRO A 377 -9.50 22.04 -53.95
CA PRO A 377 -9.11 21.82 -55.34
C PRO A 377 -8.60 20.40 -55.59
N SER A 378 -8.64 19.95 -56.84
CA SER A 378 -8.40 18.55 -57.24
C SER A 378 -6.98 18.26 -57.73
N GLY A 379 -6.51 17.02 -57.53
CA GLY A 379 -5.21 16.53 -58.03
C GLY A 379 -5.15 14.99 -58.06
N GLN A 380 -5.01 14.42 -59.26
CA GLN A 380 -5.03 12.97 -59.55
C GLN A 380 -3.77 12.26 -58.98
N THR A 381 -3.68 10.93 -58.75
CA THR A 381 -3.90 9.83 -59.72
C THR A 381 -4.11 8.41 -59.13
N LYS A 382 -5.07 7.68 -59.74
CA LYS A 382 -5.07 6.24 -60.13
C LYS A 382 -4.46 5.14 -59.22
N LEU A 383 -5.28 4.12 -58.89
CA LEU A 383 -4.99 2.70 -59.25
C LEU A 383 -6.22 1.75 -59.15
N LYS A 384 -6.65 1.25 -60.33
CA LYS A 384 -7.38 -0.01 -60.68
C LYS A 384 -8.49 -0.61 -59.76
N ARG A 385 -9.69 -0.81 -60.35
CA ARG A 385 -10.72 -1.80 -59.94
C ARG A 385 -10.93 -2.89 -61.02
N LYS A 386 -11.36 -4.08 -60.60
CA LYS A 386 -12.14 -5.11 -61.33
C LYS A 386 -12.97 -5.86 -60.26
N GLY A 387 -14.24 -6.29 -60.44
CA GLY A 387 -15.26 -6.03 -61.46
C GLY A 387 -16.60 -6.67 -61.02
N GLN A 388 -17.76 -6.16 -61.46
CA GLN A 388 -19.10 -6.80 -61.30
C GLN A 388 -19.50 -7.50 -62.61
N PRO A 389 -20.50 -8.42 -62.64
CA PRO A 389 -21.85 -8.01 -63.10
C PRO A 389 -23.11 -8.82 -62.66
N TRP A 390 -24.23 -8.09 -62.49
CA TRP A 390 -25.65 -8.40 -62.87
C TRP A 390 -26.45 -9.62 -62.34
N ARG A 391 -27.74 -9.39 -62.01
CA ARG A 391 -28.94 -9.73 -62.86
C ARG A 391 -30.26 -9.13 -62.30
N THR A 392 -31.41 -9.43 -62.93
CA THR A 392 -32.61 -8.55 -62.98
C THR A 392 -33.95 -9.32 -62.92
N ALA A 393 -35.03 -8.65 -62.48
CA ALA A 393 -36.47 -9.04 -62.53
C ALA A 393 -36.92 -10.14 -61.52
N ALA A 394 -38.20 -10.30 -61.12
CA ALA A 394 -39.46 -9.64 -61.51
C ALA A 394 -40.48 -9.51 -60.32
N ARG A 395 -41.65 -8.90 -60.58
CA ARG A 395 -42.87 -8.79 -59.72
C ARG A 395 -43.91 -9.90 -60.09
N PRO A 396 -45.12 -10.04 -59.47
CA PRO A 396 -45.86 -9.20 -58.50
C PRO A 396 -46.34 -10.01 -57.25
N SER A 397 -47.49 -9.85 -56.55
CA SER A 397 -48.65 -8.91 -56.51
C SER A 397 -49.43 -9.01 -55.17
N GLN A 398 -49.82 -7.88 -54.56
CA GLN A 398 -50.95 -7.73 -53.59
C GLN A 398 -50.83 -8.51 -52.25
N ARG A 399 -51.38 -8.16 -51.07
CA ARG A 399 -52.24 -7.10 -50.45
C ARG A 399 -51.86 -7.11 -48.93
N TRP A 400 -52.26 -6.29 -47.94
CA TRP A 400 -53.01 -5.03 -47.67
C TRP A 400 -52.73 -4.71 -46.16
N LYS A 401 -52.95 -3.56 -45.51
CA LYS A 401 -53.34 -2.16 -45.82
C LYS A 401 -53.04 -1.31 -44.53
N ASN A 402 -53.11 0.03 -44.59
CA ASN A 402 -53.14 0.99 -43.46
C ASN A 402 -51.84 1.12 -42.60
N SER A 403 -51.37 2.31 -42.17
CA SER A 403 -51.39 3.70 -42.70
C SER A 403 -50.45 4.58 -41.85
N LEU A 404 -49.87 5.63 -42.43
CA LEU A 404 -48.84 6.52 -41.83
C LEU A 404 -49.44 7.93 -41.47
N PRO A 405 -48.69 9.04 -41.18
CA PRO A 405 -48.36 9.41 -39.80
C PRO A 405 -48.39 10.96 -39.53
N SER A 406 -47.54 11.42 -38.60
CA SER A 406 -46.85 12.75 -38.56
C SER A 406 -47.60 14.07 -38.30
N SER A 407 -47.40 14.58 -37.08
CA SER A 407 -46.87 15.93 -36.73
C SER A 407 -46.81 17.07 -37.76
N VAL A 408 -47.33 18.25 -37.38
CA VAL A 408 -46.90 19.60 -37.83
C VAL A 408 -46.85 20.55 -36.61
N SER A 409 -46.11 21.67 -36.67
CA SER A 409 -45.86 22.59 -35.55
C SER A 409 -46.37 24.03 -35.77
N LYS A 410 -46.74 24.70 -34.65
CA LYS A 410 -46.73 26.16 -34.38
C LYS A 410 -47.50 27.14 -35.31
N ARG A 411 -48.44 27.91 -34.72
CA ARG A 411 -48.38 29.39 -34.68
C ARG A 411 -49.22 29.99 -33.54
N LEU A 412 -49.06 31.30 -33.29
CA LEU A 412 -49.62 32.07 -32.15
C LEU A 412 -50.82 32.93 -32.57
N SER A 413 -51.79 33.07 -31.65
CA SER A 413 -52.72 34.21 -31.44
C SER A 413 -53.62 33.85 -30.23
N SER A 414 -53.44 34.40 -29.02
CA SER A 414 -53.78 35.76 -28.52
C SER A 414 -55.23 35.89 -28.02
N THR A 415 -55.44 36.65 -26.93
CA THR A 415 -56.73 36.96 -26.26
C THR A 415 -57.46 35.77 -25.60
N ASP A 416 -58.26 35.90 -24.52
CA ASP A 416 -58.28 36.85 -23.39
C ASP A 416 -59.15 36.23 -22.24
N GLU A 417 -58.87 36.61 -20.97
CA GLU A 417 -59.73 36.39 -19.77
C GLU A 417 -60.09 34.90 -19.41
N GLU A 418 -60.71 34.52 -18.27
CA GLU A 418 -61.24 35.24 -17.10
C GLU A 418 -60.95 34.51 -15.73
N LYS A 419 -61.76 34.71 -14.67
CA LYS A 419 -61.41 34.48 -13.24
C LYS A 419 -62.16 33.32 -12.55
N SER A 420 -61.54 32.72 -11.53
CA SER A 420 -62.15 32.38 -10.21
C SER A 420 -61.09 31.72 -9.30
N HIS A 421 -60.78 32.20 -8.09
CA HIS A 421 -61.57 32.24 -6.84
C HIS A 421 -61.87 30.88 -6.20
N TYR A 422 -61.05 30.52 -5.20
CA TYR A 422 -61.58 30.10 -3.90
C TYR A 422 -60.67 30.56 -2.76
N SER A 423 -61.19 30.73 -1.55
CA SER A 423 -60.43 31.23 -0.39
C SER A 423 -61.06 30.73 0.91
N SER A 424 -60.22 30.18 1.81
CA SER A 424 -60.49 29.94 3.23
C SER A 424 -59.19 29.44 3.89
N SER A 425 -58.90 29.67 5.17
CA SER A 425 -59.23 30.75 6.10
C SER A 425 -58.47 30.44 7.41
N CYS A 426 -57.85 31.44 8.03
CA CYS A 426 -57.00 31.26 9.21
C CYS A 426 -57.74 30.76 10.47
N ILE A 427 -57.01 30.07 11.35
CA ILE A 427 -57.28 30.02 12.80
C ILE A 427 -55.98 30.48 13.50
N SER A 428 -56.12 31.29 14.54
CA SER A 428 -55.04 31.97 15.26
C SER A 428 -55.13 31.76 16.77
N ASN A 429 -54.00 31.81 17.49
CA ASN A 429 -53.95 32.15 18.92
C ASN A 429 -52.58 32.78 19.29
N GLY A 430 -52.54 33.60 20.35
CA GLY A 430 -51.38 34.41 20.80
C GLY A 430 -50.24 33.60 21.47
N SER A 431 -49.01 34.13 21.67
CA SER A 431 -48.57 35.43 22.22
C SER A 431 -48.72 35.49 23.76
N LEU A 432 -47.85 36.08 24.61
CA LEU A 432 -46.75 37.07 24.46
C LEU A 432 -45.41 36.53 25.09
N THR A 433 -44.21 37.14 24.99
CA THR A 433 -43.73 38.37 25.70
C THR A 433 -42.36 38.86 25.19
N ASN A 434 -41.95 40.09 25.57
CA ASN A 434 -40.93 40.92 24.90
C ASN A 434 -39.62 41.14 25.71
N GLY A 435 -38.54 41.60 25.04
CA GLY A 435 -37.27 41.99 25.69
C GLY A 435 -36.32 42.90 24.87
N THR A 436 -36.61 44.21 24.83
CA THR A 436 -35.68 45.36 24.61
C THR A 436 -34.60 45.34 23.50
N THR A 437 -34.93 46.03 22.41
CA THR A 437 -34.12 46.94 21.56
C THR A 437 -32.70 47.41 21.99
N THR A 438 -31.79 47.42 21.00
CA THR A 438 -30.90 48.58 20.66
C THR A 438 -30.78 48.70 19.12
N THR A 439 -30.30 49.84 18.61
CA THR A 439 -30.51 50.31 17.21
C THR A 439 -29.25 50.40 16.35
N ASN A 440 -29.46 50.41 15.02
CA ASN A 440 -28.51 50.71 13.93
C ASN A 440 -27.42 49.62 13.69
N GLU A 441 -26.87 49.44 12.48
CA GLU A 441 -26.94 50.27 11.26
C GLU A 441 -27.06 49.40 9.98
N ALA A 442 -27.43 49.99 8.84
CA ALA A 442 -27.89 49.22 7.66
C ALA A 442 -26.80 48.91 6.62
N ALA A 443 -26.64 47.62 6.29
CA ALA A 443 -25.88 47.16 5.11
C ALA A 443 -26.78 46.32 4.19
N ALA A 444 -27.23 46.91 3.08
CA ALA A 444 -28.25 46.33 2.20
C ALA A 444 -27.67 45.30 1.20
N HIS A 445 -27.62 44.03 1.58
CA HIS A 445 -27.46 42.92 0.63
C HIS A 445 -28.83 42.30 0.28
N HIS A 446 -29.20 42.34 -1.00
CA HIS A 446 -30.45 41.76 -1.51
C HIS A 446 -30.39 40.21 -1.57
N THR A 447 -30.50 39.55 -0.42
CA THR A 447 -30.83 38.12 -0.37
C THR A 447 -32.28 37.92 -0.83
N LYS A 448 -32.48 37.50 -2.09
CA LYS A 448 -33.79 37.00 -2.55
C LYS A 448 -34.19 35.82 -1.66
N PRO A 449 -35.43 35.78 -1.11
CA PRO A 449 -35.87 34.63 -0.34
C PRO A 449 -35.94 33.41 -1.28
N ILE A 450 -35.21 32.35 -0.93
CA ILE A 450 -35.29 31.08 -1.66
C ILE A 450 -36.62 30.43 -1.27
N GLN A 451 -37.63 30.61 -2.13
CA GLN A 451 -38.88 29.86 -2.03
C GLN A 451 -38.61 28.40 -2.40
N VAL A 452 -38.35 27.58 -1.39
CA VAL A 452 -38.27 26.12 -1.53
C VAL A 452 -39.68 25.60 -1.79
N THR A 453 -40.04 25.44 -3.07
CA THR A 453 -41.27 24.77 -3.50
C THR A 453 -41.12 23.26 -3.37
N MET A 454 -41.03 22.76 -2.14
CA MET A 454 -41.23 21.34 -1.85
C MET A 454 -42.68 20.95 -2.16
N THR A 455 -42.86 19.76 -2.71
CA THR A 455 -44.17 19.14 -2.85
C THR A 455 -44.70 18.69 -1.48
N MET A 456 -46.01 18.53 -1.38
CA MET A 456 -46.67 18.05 -0.14
C MET A 456 -46.20 16.64 0.23
N GLU A 457 -45.87 15.81 -0.77
CA GLU A 457 -45.37 14.45 -0.60
C GLU A 457 -43.95 14.43 -0.03
N GLU A 458 -43.03 15.26 -0.55
CA GLU A 458 -41.67 15.42 0.00
C GLU A 458 -41.70 15.92 1.45
N PHE A 459 -42.62 16.84 1.78
CA PHE A 459 -42.80 17.33 3.15
C PHE A 459 -43.28 16.23 4.11
N GLN A 460 -44.28 15.44 3.71
CA GLN A 460 -44.76 14.29 4.51
C GLN A 460 -43.69 13.20 4.64
N GLN A 461 -42.92 12.93 3.58
CA GLN A 461 -41.82 11.98 3.60
C GLN A 461 -40.73 12.42 4.58
N LEU A 462 -40.30 13.69 4.54
CA LEU A 462 -39.34 14.25 5.49
C LEU A 462 -39.85 14.21 6.94
N GLN A 463 -41.12 14.51 7.19
CA GLN A 463 -41.71 14.33 8.54
C GLN A 463 -41.62 12.87 9.01
N SER A 464 -41.91 11.90 8.14
CA SER A 464 -41.80 10.47 8.49
C SER A 464 -40.36 10.04 8.78
N GLU A 465 -39.38 10.57 8.04
CA GLU A 465 -37.95 10.28 8.27
C GLU A 465 -37.44 10.91 9.56
N VAL A 466 -37.88 12.14 9.91
CA VAL A 466 -37.54 12.79 11.17
C VAL A 466 -38.07 12.00 12.37
N VAL A 467 -39.31 11.50 12.31
CA VAL A 467 -39.88 10.64 13.37
C VAL A 467 -39.11 9.32 13.48
N ARG A 468 -38.78 8.68 12.34
CA ARG A 468 -37.95 7.47 12.29
C ARG A 468 -36.58 7.68 12.95
N CYS A 469 -35.93 8.81 12.70
CA CYS A 469 -34.62 9.12 13.28
C CYS A 469 -34.69 9.40 14.79
N HIS A 470 -35.72 10.11 15.27
CA HIS A 470 -35.94 10.31 16.71
C HIS A 470 -36.19 9.00 17.46
N ASN A 471 -36.91 8.05 16.85
CA ASN A 471 -37.13 6.74 17.46
C ASN A 471 -35.84 5.92 17.55
N LYS A 472 -35.04 5.87 16.47
CA LYS A 472 -33.70 5.23 16.49
C LYS A 472 -32.75 5.85 17.53
N LEU A 473 -32.76 7.18 17.67
CA LEU A 473 -31.94 7.86 18.68
C LEU A 473 -32.33 7.41 20.11
N ARG A 474 -33.64 7.31 20.39
CA ARG A 474 -34.16 6.84 21.68
C ARG A 474 -33.82 5.37 21.97
N GLU A 475 -33.77 4.53 20.93
CA GLU A 475 -33.34 3.13 21.03
C GLU A 475 -31.84 3.01 21.36
N GLU A 476 -30.99 3.78 20.66
CA GLU A 476 -29.54 3.89 20.95
C GLU A 476 -29.27 4.44 22.36
N GLU A 477 -30.00 5.48 22.79
CA GLU A 477 -29.89 6.03 24.15
C GLU A 477 -30.22 4.98 25.23
N LYS A 478 -31.26 4.17 25.01
CA LYS A 478 -31.64 3.07 25.92
C LYS A 478 -30.59 1.97 25.93
N ALA A 479 -30.13 1.51 24.76
CA ALA A 479 -29.09 0.48 24.66
C ALA A 479 -27.77 0.94 25.31
N ARG A 480 -27.40 2.21 25.14
CA ARG A 480 -26.22 2.83 25.77
C ARG A 480 -26.36 2.91 27.30
N LEU A 481 -27.56 3.13 27.83
CA LEU A 481 -27.82 3.11 29.27
C LEU A 481 -27.71 1.68 29.83
N GLU A 482 -28.28 0.69 29.15
CA GLU A 482 -28.20 -0.73 29.52
C GLU A 482 -26.74 -1.23 29.53
N LEU A 483 -25.96 -0.91 28.49
CA LEU A 483 -24.52 -1.19 28.45
C LEU A 483 -23.75 -0.50 29.57
N LYS A 484 -24.09 0.75 29.92
CA LYS A 484 -23.46 1.46 31.05
C LYS A 484 -23.76 0.79 32.39
N THR A 485 -25.00 0.33 32.62
CA THR A 485 -25.32 -0.41 33.85
C THR A 485 -24.58 -1.74 33.95
N ARG A 486 -24.44 -2.50 32.84
CA ARG A 486 -23.67 -3.75 32.85
C ARG A 486 -22.17 -3.51 33.04
N LEU A 487 -21.61 -2.42 32.52
CA LEU A 487 -20.22 -2.03 32.75
C LEU A 487 -19.96 -1.75 34.24
N ASN A 488 -20.81 -0.95 34.89
CA ASN A 488 -20.71 -0.69 36.34
C ASN A 488 -20.75 -2.01 37.16
N GLN A 489 -21.64 -2.94 36.83
CA GLN A 489 -21.71 -4.25 37.49
C GLN A 489 -20.39 -5.05 37.33
N LEU A 490 -19.82 -5.06 36.12
CA LEU A 490 -18.55 -5.73 35.86
C LEU A 490 -17.36 -5.08 36.59
N GLU A 491 -17.40 -3.77 36.85
CA GLU A 491 -16.40 -3.09 37.68
C GLU A 491 -16.53 -3.49 39.17
N GLU A 492 -17.75 -3.62 39.69
CA GLU A 492 -18.00 -4.11 41.06
C GLU A 492 -17.63 -5.60 41.21
N GLU A 493 -18.01 -6.46 40.25
CA GLU A 493 -17.60 -7.87 40.18
C GLU A 493 -16.07 -7.99 40.20
N ASN A 494 -15.35 -7.21 39.38
CA ASN A 494 -13.87 -7.20 39.38
C ASN A 494 -13.28 -6.69 40.71
N LYS A 495 -13.88 -5.66 41.33
CA LYS A 495 -13.43 -5.13 42.62
C LYS A 495 -13.54 -6.17 43.73
N LEU A 496 -14.64 -6.95 43.75
CA LEU A 496 -14.86 -8.06 44.68
C LEU A 496 -13.86 -9.21 44.45
N LEU A 497 -13.64 -9.61 43.19
CA LEU A 497 -12.64 -10.62 42.82
C LEU A 497 -11.23 -10.19 43.25
N LEU A 498 -10.85 -8.92 43.05
CA LEU A 498 -9.57 -8.38 43.49
C LEU A 498 -9.40 -8.41 45.03
N SER A 499 -10.46 -8.18 45.81
CA SER A 499 -10.41 -8.41 47.27
C SER A 499 -10.20 -9.88 47.63
N SER A 500 -10.94 -10.81 47.02
CA SER A 500 -10.79 -12.25 47.32
C SER A 500 -9.41 -12.80 46.89
N VAL A 501 -8.83 -12.28 45.81
CA VAL A 501 -7.45 -12.61 45.40
C VAL A 501 -6.42 -12.10 46.42
N LYS A 502 -6.57 -10.86 46.93
CA LYS A 502 -5.69 -10.33 47.98
C LYS A 502 -5.82 -11.09 49.29
N GLU A 503 -7.03 -11.48 49.68
CA GLU A 503 -7.31 -12.32 50.85
C GLU A 503 -6.61 -13.68 50.73
N LYS A 504 -6.80 -14.37 49.59
CA LYS A 504 -6.11 -15.65 49.29
C LYS A 504 -4.59 -15.52 49.18
N GLN A 505 -4.06 -14.36 48.78
CA GLN A 505 -2.62 -14.07 48.80
C GLN A 505 -2.12 -13.87 50.24
N SER A 506 -2.88 -13.20 51.11
CA SER A 506 -2.51 -13.03 52.52
C SER A 506 -2.49 -14.37 53.28
N LEU A 507 -3.45 -15.27 53.02
CA LEU A 507 -3.51 -16.61 53.59
C LEU A 507 -2.32 -17.50 53.15
N LYS A 508 -1.76 -17.29 51.95
CA LYS A 508 -0.52 -17.94 51.51
C LYS A 508 0.76 -17.36 52.14
N GLY A 509 0.65 -16.31 52.95
CA GLY A 509 1.78 -15.72 53.66
C GLY A 509 2.21 -16.46 54.94
N SER A 510 1.43 -17.43 55.43
CA SER A 510 1.63 -17.98 56.78
C SER A 510 1.27 -19.46 56.98
N SER A 511 1.83 -20.38 56.18
CA SER A 511 2.03 -21.78 56.59
C SER A 511 3.04 -22.53 55.72
N SER A 512 4.00 -23.22 56.35
CA SER A 512 5.03 -24.03 55.69
C SER A 512 4.58 -25.50 55.55
N SER A 513 3.64 -25.79 54.62
CA SER A 513 3.03 -27.12 54.49
C SER A 513 2.45 -27.45 53.11
N LEU A 514 2.92 -26.81 52.03
CA LEU A 514 2.26 -26.88 50.70
C LEU A 514 2.75 -27.98 49.75
N ASP A 515 3.70 -28.83 50.18
CA ASP A 515 4.27 -29.86 49.29
C ASP A 515 3.37 -31.10 49.15
N ASP A 516 2.70 -31.55 50.22
CA ASP A 516 1.91 -32.79 50.22
C ASP A 516 0.70 -32.75 49.27
N GLU A 517 -0.04 -31.63 49.22
CA GLU A 517 -1.22 -31.48 48.34
C GLU A 517 -0.81 -31.46 46.85
N ALA A 518 0.35 -30.87 46.55
CA ALA A 518 0.92 -30.88 45.20
C ALA A 518 1.38 -32.28 44.78
N ILE A 519 2.08 -33.00 45.66
CA ILE A 519 2.52 -34.39 45.44
C ILE A 519 1.31 -35.31 45.23
N GLN A 520 0.30 -35.21 46.09
CA GLN A 520 -0.91 -36.04 46.01
C GLN A 520 -1.72 -35.75 44.72
N THR A 521 -1.73 -34.51 44.24
CA THR A 521 -2.31 -34.15 42.94
C THR A 521 -1.53 -34.78 41.78
N ILE A 522 -0.20 -34.75 41.83
CA ILE A 522 0.66 -35.38 40.80
C ILE A 522 0.46 -36.90 40.78
N GLU A 523 0.45 -37.56 41.95
CA GLU A 523 0.13 -38.99 42.04
C GLU A 523 -1.25 -39.34 41.45
N GLY A 524 -2.26 -38.49 41.68
CA GLY A 524 -3.59 -38.66 41.10
C GLY A 524 -3.56 -38.68 39.57
N THR A 525 -2.82 -37.74 38.95
CA THR A 525 -2.67 -37.71 37.49
C THR A 525 -1.90 -38.92 36.93
N PHE A 526 -0.84 -39.38 37.61
CA PHE A 526 -0.10 -40.57 37.21
C PHE A 526 -0.95 -41.86 37.31
N LYS A 527 -1.76 -41.99 38.35
CA LYS A 527 -2.69 -43.14 38.50
C LYS A 527 -3.75 -43.16 37.39
N GLN A 528 -4.30 -42.01 37.00
CA GLN A 528 -5.20 -41.91 35.86
C GLN A 528 -4.53 -42.22 34.52
N PHE A 529 -3.29 -41.77 34.30
CA PHE A 529 -2.54 -42.06 33.08
C PHE A 529 -2.22 -43.55 32.93
N ASN A 530 -1.79 -44.22 34.01
CA ASN A 530 -1.51 -45.65 33.98
C ASN A 530 -2.79 -46.47 33.71
N ALA A 531 -3.92 -46.14 34.34
CA ALA A 531 -5.21 -46.80 34.06
C ALA A 531 -5.66 -46.64 32.59
N PHE A 532 -5.31 -45.51 31.94
CA PHE A 532 -5.54 -45.32 30.50
C PHE A 532 -4.61 -46.18 29.63
N LEU A 533 -3.34 -46.35 30.00
CA LEU A 533 -2.43 -47.27 29.32
C LEU A 533 -2.89 -48.73 29.45
N ASP A 534 -3.39 -49.14 30.62
CA ASP A 534 -3.92 -50.50 30.83
C ASP A 534 -5.19 -50.75 29.99
N LEU A 535 -6.08 -49.77 29.89
CA LEU A 535 -7.25 -49.83 29.00
C LEU A 535 -6.83 -49.96 27.52
N LEU A 536 -5.78 -49.24 27.09
CA LEU A 536 -5.24 -49.39 25.73
C LEU A 536 -4.60 -50.76 25.49
N ASN A 537 -3.92 -51.33 26.49
CA ASN A 537 -3.38 -52.69 26.44
C ASN A 537 -4.51 -53.73 26.31
N GLU A 538 -5.56 -53.62 27.12
CA GLU A 538 -6.74 -54.52 27.08
C GLU A 538 -7.48 -54.45 25.74
N LYS A 539 -7.57 -53.27 25.12
CA LYS A 539 -8.11 -53.09 23.76
C LYS A 539 -7.15 -53.49 22.63
N GLY A 540 -5.99 -54.08 22.95
CA GLY A 540 -5.04 -54.61 21.97
C GLY A 540 -4.05 -53.61 21.38
N TYR A 541 -4.06 -52.35 21.82
CA TYR A 541 -3.20 -51.28 21.31
C TYR A 541 -1.82 -51.21 22.01
N SER A 542 -1.27 -52.36 22.40
CA SER A 542 -0.03 -52.50 23.20
C SER A 542 1.26 -52.04 22.50
N HIS A 543 1.18 -51.58 21.25
CA HIS A 543 2.27 -50.86 20.56
C HIS A 543 2.26 -49.36 20.87
N LEU A 544 1.08 -48.74 21.02
CA LEU A 544 0.96 -47.31 21.36
C LEU A 544 1.39 -47.04 22.80
N THR A 545 1.06 -47.96 23.73
CA THR A 545 1.47 -47.84 25.14
C THR A 545 3.00 -47.89 25.30
N LYS A 546 3.71 -48.66 24.46
CA LYS A 546 5.17 -48.70 24.40
C LYS A 546 5.81 -47.44 23.81
N LEU A 547 5.10 -46.70 22.94
CA LEU A 547 5.55 -45.40 22.44
C LEU A 547 5.30 -44.29 23.47
N LEU A 548 4.14 -44.30 24.13
CA LEU A 548 3.74 -43.32 25.15
C LEU A 548 4.47 -43.47 26.50
N SER A 549 5.20 -44.56 26.73
CA SER A 549 6.03 -44.79 27.92
C SER A 549 7.53 -44.53 27.69
N GLN A 550 7.90 -43.99 26.53
CA GLN A 550 9.28 -43.65 26.15
C GLN A 550 9.49 -42.14 25.90
N SER A 551 8.50 -41.31 26.26
CA SER A 551 8.51 -39.85 26.14
C SER A 551 8.30 -39.17 27.49
#